data_AF-A0A251ZZ61-F1
#
_entry.id   AF-A0A251ZZ61-F1
#
_cell.length_a   1.000
_cell.length_b   1.000
_cell.length_c   1.000
_cell.angle_alpha   90.00
_cell.angle_beta   90.00
_cell.angle_gamma   90.00
#
_symmetry.space_group_name_H-M   'P 1'
#
loop_
_entity.id
_entity.type
_entity.pdbx_description
1 polymer ?
#
loop_
_entity_poly.entity_id
_entity_poly.type
_entity_poly.pdbx_seq_one_letter_code
_entity_poly.pdbx_strand_id
1 'polypeptide(L)'
;MSQREGGVCDLAIMVVEARYERIHAALMLAVTACALGQHVVLFGMGAGVAAFCQNWDGLEQAERDVGRQEAGVAGIQDLRTALLEFEEASLLVCDSGLKAMKLPDEALVEGVACVGLPTFMDRAGTARLAVF
;
A
#
# COMPACT_ATOMS: atom_id res chain seq x y z
N MET A 1 -6.28 30.50 -13.40
CA MET A 1 -6.38 29.03 -13.35
C MET A 1 -4.97 28.50 -13.19
N SER A 2 -4.57 28.23 -11.95
CA SER A 2 -3.21 27.80 -11.61
C SER A 2 -3.11 26.30 -11.88
N GLN A 3 -2.24 25.90 -12.81
CA GLN A 3 -1.81 24.52 -12.92
C GLN A 3 -0.96 24.22 -11.67
N ARG A 4 -1.37 23.25 -10.85
CA ARG A 4 -0.51 22.68 -9.80
C ARG A 4 0.36 21.62 -10.48
N GLU A 5 1.57 22.00 -10.87
CA GLU A 5 2.61 21.05 -11.29
C GLU A 5 3.10 20.28 -10.06
N GLY A 6 2.93 18.96 -10.06
CA GLY A 6 3.32 18.04 -8.98
C GLY A 6 2.26 17.94 -7.88
N GLY A 7 1.40 16.92 -7.95
CA GLY A 7 0.49 16.60 -6.86
C GLY A 7 1.30 16.38 -5.58
N VAL A 8 1.18 17.29 -4.62
CA VAL A 8 1.87 17.18 -3.33
C VAL A 8 1.26 15.96 -2.63
N CYS A 9 2.07 14.94 -2.38
CA CYS A 9 1.68 13.82 -1.54
C CYS A 9 1.42 14.34 -0.12
N ASP A 10 0.26 14.03 0.45
CA ASP A 10 -0.11 14.45 1.80
C ASP A 10 0.33 13.42 2.86
N LEU A 11 0.30 12.14 2.47
CA LEU A 11 0.60 11.00 3.35
C LEU A 11 1.40 9.94 2.59
N ALA A 12 2.61 9.66 3.07
CA ALA A 12 3.41 8.53 2.65
C ALA A 12 3.28 7.41 3.68
N ILE A 13 3.01 6.19 3.22
CA ILE A 13 2.90 5.00 4.05
C ILE A 13 3.91 3.97 3.56
N MET A 14 4.81 3.57 4.44
CA MET A 14 5.74 2.48 4.19
C MET A 14 5.27 1.24 4.94
N VAL A 15 5.12 0.14 4.21
CA VAL A 15 4.76 -1.17 4.77
C VAL A 15 6.01 -2.04 4.71
N VAL A 16 6.56 -2.42 5.86
CA VAL A 16 7.77 -3.25 5.95
C VAL A 16 7.49 -4.67 6.44
N GLU A 17 6.36 -4.85 7.13
CA GLU A 17 5.95 -6.13 7.71
C GLU A 17 4.83 -6.82 6.90
N ALA A 18 4.85 -8.16 6.86
CA ALA A 18 3.82 -8.96 6.18
C ALA A 18 2.66 -9.39 7.11
N ARG A 19 2.68 -9.01 8.39
CA ARG A 19 1.63 -9.36 9.35
C ARG A 19 0.31 -8.73 8.97
N TYR A 20 -0.76 -9.54 8.97
CA TYR A 20 -2.13 -9.11 8.70
C TYR A 20 -2.48 -7.77 9.36
N GLU A 21 -2.23 -7.64 10.66
CA GLU A 21 -2.61 -6.44 11.42
C GLU A 21 -1.90 -5.18 10.93
N ARG A 22 -0.66 -5.31 10.46
CA ARG A 22 0.14 -4.20 9.93
C ARG A 22 -0.35 -3.78 8.56
N ILE A 23 -0.57 -4.76 7.67
CA ILE A 23 -1.09 -4.53 6.34
C ILE A 23 -2.50 -3.93 6.42
N HIS A 24 -3.40 -4.52 7.23
CA HIS A 24 -4.75 -4.01 7.41
C HIS A 24 -4.75 -2.56 7.91
N ALA A 25 -3.95 -2.25 8.94
CA ALA A 25 -3.84 -0.89 9.46
C ALA A 25 -3.29 0.11 8.42
N ALA A 26 -2.30 -0.29 7.63
CA ALA A 26 -1.75 0.53 6.56
C ALA A 26 -2.80 0.81 5.47
N LEU A 27 -3.52 -0.22 5.00
CA LEU A 27 -4.57 -0.09 3.99
C LEU A 27 -5.75 0.74 4.52
N MET A 28 -6.19 0.51 5.75
CA MET A 28 -7.22 1.31 6.42
C MET A 28 -6.86 2.80 6.47
N LEU A 29 -5.61 3.11 6.88
CA LEU A 29 -5.16 4.50 6.97
C LEU A 29 -5.12 5.15 5.58
N ALA A 30 -4.65 4.42 4.57
CA ALA A 30 -4.61 4.85 3.19
C ALA A 30 -5.99 5.17 2.63
N VAL A 31 -6.93 4.21 2.74
CA VAL A 31 -8.33 4.37 2.29
C VAL A 31 -8.97 5.57 2.96
N THR A 32 -8.76 5.71 4.28
CA THR A 32 -9.30 6.83 5.05
C THR A 32 -8.74 8.17 4.55
N ALA A 33 -7.43 8.24 4.30
CA ALA A 33 -6.80 9.46 3.78
C ALA A 33 -7.30 9.81 2.38
N CYS A 34 -7.39 8.84 1.45
CA CYS A 34 -7.95 9.06 0.12
C CYS A 34 -9.42 9.50 0.18
N ALA A 35 -10.25 8.87 1.03
CA ALA A 35 -11.64 9.25 1.23
C ALA A 35 -11.82 10.69 1.78
N LEU A 36 -10.79 11.23 2.42
CA LEU A 36 -10.73 12.63 2.87
C LEU A 36 -10.13 13.58 1.83
N GLY A 37 -9.87 13.11 0.60
CA GLY A 37 -9.30 13.88 -0.50
C GLY A 37 -7.79 14.11 -0.40
N GLN A 38 -7.07 13.27 0.36
CA GLN A 38 -5.62 13.36 0.48
C GLN A 38 -4.91 12.47 -0.55
N HIS A 39 -3.84 12.96 -1.15
CA HIS A 39 -2.96 12.15 -1.99
C HIS A 39 -2.07 11.25 -1.13
N VAL A 40 -2.08 9.95 -1.45
CA VAL A 40 -1.39 8.92 -0.67
C VAL A 40 -0.42 8.15 -1.56
N VAL A 41 0.81 7.98 -1.07
CA VAL A 41 1.75 7.01 -1.64
C VAL A 41 1.96 5.85 -0.67
N LEU A 42 1.60 4.64 -1.09
CA LEU A 42 1.81 3.40 -0.35
C LEU A 42 2.99 2.64 -0.95
N PHE A 43 3.94 2.25 -0.11
CA PHE A 43 5.16 1.60 -0.55
C PHE A 43 5.44 0.33 0.25
N GLY A 44 5.36 -0.81 -0.43
CA GLY A 44 5.77 -2.12 0.09
C GLY A 44 7.29 -2.29 0.01
N MET A 45 7.93 -2.45 1.16
CA MET A 45 9.35 -2.75 1.29
C MET A 45 9.54 -4.08 2.00
N GLY A 46 10.52 -4.89 1.57
CA GLY A 46 10.81 -6.16 2.22
C GLY A 46 9.59 -7.08 2.24
N ALA A 47 9.19 -7.55 3.43
CA ALA A 47 8.04 -8.43 3.59
C ALA A 47 6.70 -7.72 3.29
N GLY A 48 6.64 -6.39 3.44
CA GLY A 48 5.45 -5.60 3.14
C GLY A 48 5.00 -5.62 1.67
N VAL A 49 5.83 -6.15 0.75
CA VAL A 49 5.44 -6.42 -0.63
C VAL A 49 4.21 -7.32 -0.73
N ALA A 50 4.01 -8.22 0.25
CA ALA A 50 2.85 -9.11 0.32
C ALA A 50 1.49 -8.39 0.24
N ALA A 51 1.42 -7.13 0.71
CA ALA A 51 0.20 -6.32 0.63
C ALA A 51 -0.26 -6.07 -0.82
N PHE A 52 0.65 -6.15 -1.78
CA PHE A 52 0.44 -5.76 -3.18
C PHE A 52 0.43 -6.95 -4.15
N CYS A 53 0.56 -8.19 -3.64
CA CYS A 53 0.53 -9.41 -4.45
C CYS A 53 -0.90 -9.87 -4.71
N GLN A 54 -1.22 -10.29 -5.95
CA GLN A 54 -2.56 -10.73 -6.37
C GLN A 54 -3.17 -11.73 -5.39
N ASN A 55 -2.38 -12.75 -5.03
CA ASN A 55 -2.80 -13.86 -4.18
C ASN A 55 -2.38 -13.69 -2.72
N TRP A 56 -1.96 -12.49 -2.30
CA TRP A 56 -1.45 -12.22 -0.95
C TRP A 56 -0.24 -13.07 -0.58
N ASP A 57 0.59 -13.41 -1.58
CA ASP A 57 1.76 -14.26 -1.39
C ASP A 57 2.71 -13.66 -0.33
N GLY A 58 2.90 -14.39 0.77
CA GLY A 58 3.72 -13.97 1.90
C GLY A 58 2.96 -13.27 3.04
N LEU A 59 1.65 -13.03 2.91
CA LEU A 59 0.82 -12.50 4.00
C LEU A 59 0.83 -13.45 5.21
N GLU A 60 1.17 -12.92 6.37
CA GLU A 60 1.20 -13.66 7.62
C GLU A 60 -0.12 -13.47 8.40
N GLN A 61 -0.61 -14.53 9.04
CA GLN A 61 -1.81 -14.50 9.89
C GLN A 61 -3.10 -14.10 9.14
N ALA A 62 -3.24 -14.51 7.89
CA ALA A 62 -4.40 -14.21 7.04
C ALA A 62 -5.74 -14.65 7.64
N GLU A 63 -5.74 -15.67 8.50
CA GLU A 63 -6.91 -16.16 9.21
C GLU A 63 -7.59 -15.10 10.09
N ARG A 64 -6.89 -14.02 10.46
CA ARG A 64 -7.44 -12.91 11.24
C ARG A 64 -8.46 -12.07 10.48
N ASP A 65 -8.44 -12.12 9.14
CA ASP A 65 -9.35 -11.33 8.32
C ASP A 65 -10.82 -11.70 8.55
N VAL A 66 -11.09 -13.00 8.72
CA VAL A 66 -12.45 -13.50 8.99
C VAL A 66 -13.03 -12.85 10.25
N GLY A 67 -12.24 -12.80 11.34
CA GLY A 67 -12.69 -12.19 12.59
C GLY A 67 -12.93 -10.67 12.48
N ARG A 68 -12.20 -9.97 11.60
CA ARG A 68 -12.47 -8.55 11.31
C ARG A 68 -13.78 -8.36 10.54
N GLN A 69 -13.99 -9.17 9.52
CA GLN A 69 -15.21 -9.13 8.71
C GLN A 69 -16.46 -9.49 9.52
N GLU A 70 -16.39 -10.51 10.39
CA GLU A 70 -17.48 -10.87 11.31
C GLU A 70 -17.84 -9.74 12.28
N ALA A 71 -16.86 -8.90 12.64
CA ALA A 71 -17.07 -7.70 13.46
C ALA A 71 -17.60 -6.48 12.64
N GLY A 72 -17.89 -6.66 11.35
CA GLY A 72 -18.35 -5.60 10.46
C GLY A 72 -17.25 -4.63 10.00
N VAL A 73 -15.98 -5.03 10.14
CA VAL A 73 -14.82 -4.25 9.65
C VAL A 73 -14.47 -4.71 8.24
N ALA A 74 -14.19 -3.77 7.33
CA ALA A 74 -13.77 -4.08 5.97
C ALA A 74 -12.54 -5.02 5.95
N GLY A 75 -12.59 -6.04 5.10
CA GLY A 75 -11.49 -6.99 4.93
C GLY A 75 -10.33 -6.38 4.15
N ILE A 76 -9.14 -7.01 4.22
CA ILE A 76 -7.96 -6.52 3.48
C ILE A 76 -8.18 -6.46 1.97
N GLN A 77 -8.99 -7.36 1.40
CA GLN A 77 -9.34 -7.38 -0.01
C GLN A 77 -10.19 -6.16 -0.38
N ASP A 78 -11.23 -5.85 0.40
CA ASP A 78 -12.09 -4.70 0.14
C ASP A 78 -11.29 -3.39 0.20
N LEU A 79 -10.40 -3.27 1.20
CA LEU A 79 -9.55 -2.09 1.37
C LEU A 79 -8.58 -1.90 0.21
N ARG A 80 -7.91 -2.98 -0.24
CA ARG A 80 -7.01 -2.90 -1.39
C ARG A 80 -7.76 -2.61 -2.68
N THR A 81 -8.92 -3.22 -2.89
CA THR A 81 -9.78 -2.92 -4.05
C THR A 81 -10.18 -1.45 -4.06
N ALA A 82 -10.61 -0.89 -2.92
CA ALA A 82 -10.92 0.54 -2.83
C ALA A 82 -9.72 1.42 -3.19
N LEU A 83 -8.52 1.09 -2.73
CA LEU A 83 -7.30 1.85 -3.06
C LEU A 83 -6.93 1.84 -4.54
N LEU A 84 -7.25 0.76 -5.26
CA LEU A 84 -7.02 0.69 -6.71
C LEU A 84 -7.99 1.55 -7.51
N GLU A 85 -9.12 1.94 -6.92
CA GLU A 85 -10.13 2.80 -7.54
C GLU A 85 -9.89 4.29 -7.26
N PHE A 86 -9.15 4.63 -6.21
CA PHE A 86 -8.80 6.02 -5.89
C PHE A 86 -7.71 6.56 -6.83
N GLU A 87 -8.00 7.67 -7.52
CA GLU A 87 -7.00 8.40 -8.31
C GLU A 87 -5.92 9.05 -7.42
N GLU A 88 -6.25 9.30 -6.16
CA GLU A 88 -5.36 9.89 -5.16
C GLU A 88 -4.32 8.91 -4.61
N ALA A 89 -4.47 7.61 -4.87
CA ALA A 89 -3.59 6.56 -4.36
C ALA A 89 -2.51 6.15 -5.38
N SER A 90 -1.27 6.08 -4.93
CA SER A 90 -0.16 5.48 -5.67
C SER A 90 0.36 4.27 -4.91
N LEU A 91 0.23 3.08 -5.50
CA LEU A 91 0.69 1.82 -4.90
C LEU A 91 2.01 1.38 -5.52
N LEU A 92 3.03 1.22 -4.68
CA LEU A 92 4.41 1.02 -5.10
C LEU A 92 5.04 -0.12 -4.30
N VAL A 93 6.00 -0.82 -4.89
CA VAL A 93 6.83 -1.80 -4.19
C VAL A 93 8.30 -1.65 -4.54
N CYS A 94 9.17 -2.16 -3.67
CA CYS A 94 10.60 -2.20 -3.95
C CYS A 94 11.04 -3.49 -4.65
N ASP A 95 11.88 -3.35 -5.67
CA ASP A 95 12.52 -4.47 -6.39
C ASP A 95 13.26 -5.42 -5.44
N SER A 96 13.93 -4.88 -4.42
CA SER A 96 14.63 -5.70 -3.42
C SER A 96 13.68 -6.56 -2.58
N GLY A 97 12.43 -6.11 -2.37
CA GLY A 97 11.42 -6.85 -1.61
C GLY A 97 10.87 -8.02 -2.43
N LEU A 98 10.54 -7.78 -3.71
CA LEU A 98 10.16 -8.84 -4.64
C LEU A 98 11.23 -9.94 -4.72
N LYS A 99 12.49 -9.53 -4.88
CA LYS A 99 13.64 -10.46 -4.92
C LYS A 99 13.80 -11.24 -3.61
N ALA A 100 13.70 -10.57 -2.46
CA ALA A 100 13.81 -11.22 -1.15
C ALA A 100 12.69 -12.26 -0.94
N MET A 101 11.49 -11.95 -1.41
CA MET A 101 10.31 -12.82 -1.35
C MET A 101 10.27 -13.88 -2.47
N LYS A 102 11.21 -13.84 -3.42
CA LYS A 102 11.26 -14.69 -4.62
C LYS A 102 10.00 -14.59 -5.48
N LEU A 103 9.43 -13.39 -5.54
CA LEU A 103 8.23 -13.10 -6.31
C LEU A 103 8.62 -12.43 -7.64
N PRO A 104 8.01 -12.86 -8.75
CA PRO A 104 8.15 -12.15 -10.01
C PRO A 104 7.24 -10.91 -10.04
N ASP A 105 7.50 -9.96 -10.94
CA ASP A 105 6.70 -8.73 -11.07
C ASP A 105 5.23 -9.05 -11.38
N GLU A 106 4.97 -10.13 -12.12
CA GLU A 106 3.63 -10.61 -12.46
C GLU A 106 2.83 -11.12 -11.25
N ALA A 107 3.46 -11.28 -10.08
CA ALA A 107 2.74 -11.59 -8.85
C ALA A 107 2.01 -10.36 -8.28
N LEU A 108 2.36 -9.14 -8.72
CA LEU A 108 1.73 -7.90 -8.25
C LEU A 108 0.35 -7.69 -8.86
N VAL A 109 -0.53 -7.03 -8.11
CA VAL A 109 -1.82 -6.56 -8.62
C VAL A 109 -1.59 -5.50 -9.70
N GLU A 110 -2.44 -5.50 -10.73
CA GLU A 110 -2.44 -4.46 -11.76
C GLU A 110 -2.58 -3.06 -11.13
N GLY A 111 -1.80 -2.09 -11.63
CA GLY A 111 -1.75 -0.73 -11.07
C GLY A 111 -0.67 -0.54 -10.00
N VAL A 112 -0.05 -1.61 -9.47
CA VAL A 112 1.10 -1.50 -8.58
C VAL A 112 2.39 -1.39 -9.40
N ALA A 113 3.23 -0.40 -9.10
CA ALA A 113 4.51 -0.22 -9.78
C ALA A 113 5.72 -0.66 -8.93
N CYS A 114 6.62 -1.44 -9.53
CA CYS A 114 7.93 -1.75 -8.95
C CYS A 114 8.90 -0.58 -9.17
N VAL A 115 9.37 0.04 -8.08
CA VAL A 115 10.26 1.21 -8.11
C VAL A 115 11.35 1.12 -7.05
N GLY A 116 12.37 1.96 -7.15
CA GLY A 116 13.40 2.09 -6.12
C GLY A 116 12.94 2.93 -4.93
N LEU A 117 13.57 2.73 -3.77
CA LEU A 117 13.39 3.58 -2.59
C LEU A 117 13.62 5.09 -2.90
N PRO A 118 14.61 5.51 -3.73
CA PRO A 118 14.76 6.91 -4.11
C PRO A 118 13.51 7.49 -4.79
N THR A 119 12.83 6.72 -5.64
CA THR A 119 11.58 7.14 -6.31
C THR A 119 10.43 7.28 -5.32
N PHE A 120 10.33 6.39 -4.33
CA PHE A 120 9.38 6.56 -3.23
C PHE A 120 9.66 7.85 -2.45
N MET A 121 10.93 8.10 -2.08
CA MET A 121 11.29 9.29 -1.31
C MET A 121 11.01 10.59 -2.08
N ASP A 122 11.26 10.60 -3.39
CA ASP A 122 10.93 11.73 -4.27
C ASP A 122 9.42 12.00 -4.31
N ARG A 123 8.60 10.94 -4.51
CA ARG A 123 7.12 11.06 -4.49
C ARG A 123 6.56 11.45 -3.14
N ALA A 124 7.15 10.94 -2.05
CA ALA A 124 6.75 11.28 -0.69
C ALA A 124 7.06 12.76 -0.39
N GLY A 125 8.19 13.29 -0.86
CA GLY A 125 8.55 14.69 -0.69
C GLY A 125 8.54 15.11 0.78
N THR A 126 7.62 16.04 1.12
CA THR A 126 7.43 16.55 2.50
C THR A 126 6.19 15.97 3.20
N ALA A 127 5.60 14.91 2.65
CA ALA A 127 4.44 14.23 3.22
C ALA A 127 4.70 13.76 4.65
N ARG A 128 3.62 13.63 5.42
CA ARG A 128 3.69 12.89 6.69
C ARG A 128 4.01 11.44 6.38
N LEU A 129 5.00 10.86 7.06
CA LEU A 129 5.39 9.46 6.89
C LEU A 129 4.85 8.61 8.05
N ALA A 130 4.14 7.53 7.71
CA ALA A 130 3.79 6.46 8.64
C ALA A 130 4.45 5.15 8.20
N VAL A 131 4.89 4.34 9.16
CA VAL A 131 5.58 3.06 8.91
C VAL A 131 4.86 1.95 9.65
N PHE A 132 4.57 0.85 8.96
CA PHE A 132 3.80 -0.29 9.44
C PHE A 132 4.55 -1.61 9.27
#